data_AF-J3KKM5-F1
#
_entry.id   AF-J3KKM5-F1
#
_cell.length_a   1.000
_cell.length_b   1.000
_cell.length_c   1.000
_cell.angle_alpha   90.00
_cell.angle_beta   90.00
_cell.angle_gamma   90.00
#
_symmetry.space_group_name_H-M   'P 1'
#
loop_
_entity.id
_entity.type
_entity.pdbx_description
1 polymer ?
#
loop_
_entity_poly.entity_id
_entity_poly.type
_entity_poly.pdbx_seq_one_letter_code
_entity_poly.pdbx_strand_id
1 'polypeptide(L)'
;MPVNFFNWDTSLGFFLGAVIVIVVTSLPFVLSFGVRDFIGRIRREKKLVSIAHPPRPSELEDIERDPYCDDDDNDDLLSGFVTLNESVATEFQSKLQSSRWADLTKFFLRWGQKYLSDRRRLERERSRKSQDCRGRSAPKKRAVQDMFSIPVQTPVVHQPLVSEVHDLLHKYRDSNGQDCLLTRARDDDPAICLALSSALQNGKVLWGHFSRAVIQLDEHIVVKLGHNLLLTGAEVMAHIHKHTNSDIPVPKPLGAISIGKTTYMFMTRVEGSPLDKLWPTLSNEEKLSIRDQLDVILAKLRKLPLPSQYLGIGNPPFCIDCRMWLRTSNTHLKNETQFNQFLLSGNHTPVTAPYVEFVRPMLRADHRIVMTHGDLHPRNIMVVREQDPSQSTFSITVTGIIDWELGGAYPEYWEFIKSLNTMYPVRQGDWAFFLPQKGMGTYFAEFAIDHFVEKIVS
;
A
#
# COMPACT_ATOMS: atom_id res chain seq x y z
N MET A 1 -56.08 15.94 40.15
CA MET A 1 -56.32 16.34 38.75
C MET A 1 -55.29 15.63 37.87
N PRO A 2 -55.69 14.65 37.06
CA PRO A 2 -54.87 14.17 35.95
C PRO A 2 -55.10 15.06 34.73
N VAL A 3 -54.11 15.19 33.84
CA VAL A 3 -54.36 15.62 32.45
C VAL A 3 -53.94 14.46 31.56
N ASN A 4 -54.96 13.86 30.96
CA ASN A 4 -54.89 12.71 30.09
C ASN A 4 -54.98 13.18 28.63
N PHE A 5 -54.27 12.49 27.74
CA PHE A 5 -54.50 12.37 26.29
C PHE A 5 -54.88 13.60 25.46
N PHE A 6 -54.07 13.85 24.42
CA PHE A 6 -54.61 13.62 23.09
C PHE A 6 -53.84 12.50 22.39
N ASN A 7 -54.56 11.43 22.06
CA ASN A 7 -54.06 10.30 21.28
C ASN A 7 -54.40 10.58 19.80
N TRP A 8 -53.51 10.23 18.87
CA TRP A 8 -53.90 9.89 17.50
C TRP A 8 -52.99 8.77 16.99
N ASP A 9 -53.63 7.65 16.67
CA ASP A 9 -52.99 6.41 16.26
C ASP A 9 -52.54 6.38 14.79
N THR A 10 -51.48 5.60 14.55
CA THR A 10 -51.19 4.82 13.33
C THR A 10 -51.43 5.39 11.93
N SER A 11 -50.37 5.42 11.12
CA SER A 11 -50.31 4.56 9.91
C SER A 11 -48.87 4.28 9.46
N LEU A 12 -48.71 3.29 8.58
CA LEU A 12 -47.47 2.59 8.23
C LEU A 12 -46.89 3.10 6.88
N GLY A 13 -45.55 3.21 6.74
CA GLY A 13 -44.90 3.55 5.46
C GLY A 13 -43.40 3.24 5.43
N PHE A 14 -42.93 2.52 4.40
CA PHE A 14 -41.60 1.90 4.30
C PHE A 14 -40.43 2.84 3.90
N PHE A 15 -39.23 2.51 4.42
CA PHE A 15 -37.87 2.63 3.83
C PHE A 15 -37.56 3.70 2.75
N LEU A 16 -36.57 4.59 3.01
CA LEU A 16 -35.17 4.46 2.53
C LEU A 16 -34.32 5.72 2.81
N GLY A 17 -33.03 5.53 3.15
CA GLY A 17 -31.96 6.48 2.78
C GLY A 17 -31.52 7.55 3.80
N ALA A 18 -30.21 7.57 4.07
CA ALA A 18 -29.42 8.68 4.65
C ALA A 18 -29.78 9.17 6.07
N VAL A 19 -29.22 8.50 7.09
CA VAL A 19 -29.01 9.13 8.40
C VAL A 19 -27.85 10.13 8.29
N ILE A 20 -28.18 11.41 8.20
CA ILE A 20 -27.22 12.51 8.35
C ILE A 20 -26.95 12.68 9.86
N VAL A 21 -25.80 12.19 10.34
CA VAL A 21 -25.34 12.50 11.70
C VAL A 21 -24.65 13.85 11.68
N ILE A 22 -25.31 14.86 12.25
CA ILE A 22 -24.71 16.16 12.52
C ILE A 22 -23.84 16.02 13.78
N VAL A 23 -22.51 16.06 13.62
CA VAL A 23 -21.60 16.46 14.70
C VAL A 23 -21.11 17.87 14.40
N VAL A 24 -21.74 18.86 15.02
CA VAL A 24 -21.15 20.20 15.12
C VAL A 24 -20.00 20.09 16.11
N THR A 25 -18.78 19.92 15.62
CA THR A 25 -17.58 20.13 16.44
C THR A 25 -17.41 21.62 16.68
N SER A 26 -18.09 22.13 17.70
CA SER A 26 -17.70 23.37 18.36
C SER A 26 -16.32 23.15 19.00
N LEU A 27 -15.28 23.50 18.25
CA LEU A 27 -13.89 23.55 18.70
C LEU A 27 -13.55 25.03 18.95
N PRO A 28 -13.81 25.57 20.15
CA PRO A 28 -13.25 26.85 20.54
C PRO A 28 -11.76 26.67 20.81
N PHE A 29 -10.94 27.45 20.07
CA PHE A 29 -9.60 27.92 20.46
C PHE A 29 -8.47 26.91 20.77
N VAL A 30 -7.24 27.35 20.40
CA VAL A 30 -5.93 26.68 20.57
C VAL A 30 -5.70 25.56 19.53
N LEU A 31 -5.26 25.90 18.31
CA LEU A 31 -3.82 26.07 18.06
C LEU A 31 -3.43 27.16 17.03
N SER A 32 -4.22 28.23 16.89
CA SER A 32 -3.87 29.37 16.00
C SER A 32 -2.73 30.29 16.52
N PHE A 33 -2.21 30.04 17.73
CA PHE A 33 -1.10 30.82 18.31
C PHE A 33 0.29 30.16 18.20
N GLY A 34 0.39 28.93 17.68
CA GLY A 34 1.70 28.25 17.50
C GLY A 34 2.38 28.59 16.17
N VAL A 35 1.67 28.44 15.05
CA VAL A 35 2.28 28.42 13.71
C VAL A 35 2.73 29.80 13.23
N ARG A 36 1.97 30.86 13.54
CA ARG A 36 2.32 32.23 13.11
C ARG A 36 3.52 32.80 13.87
N ASP A 37 3.65 32.50 15.16
CA ASP A 37 4.81 32.92 15.98
C ASP A 37 6.05 32.06 15.73
N PHE A 38 5.91 30.77 15.44
CA PHE A 38 7.04 29.90 15.05
C PHE A 38 7.65 30.36 13.72
N ILE A 39 6.83 30.56 12.68
CA ILE A 39 7.28 31.08 11.38
C ILE A 39 7.76 32.53 11.50
N GLY A 40 7.14 33.33 12.39
CA GLY A 40 7.56 34.70 12.72
C GLY A 40 8.94 34.79 13.38
N ARG A 41 9.25 33.90 14.33
CA ARG A 41 10.57 33.81 14.98
C ARG A 41 11.65 33.38 13.99
N ILE A 42 11.41 32.32 13.20
CA ILE A 42 12.35 31.84 12.17
C ILE A 42 12.68 32.94 11.13
N ARG A 43 11.72 33.78 10.77
CA ARG A 43 11.96 34.94 9.88
C ARG A 43 12.70 36.11 10.54
N ARG A 44 12.66 36.27 11.87
CA ARG A 44 13.40 37.32 12.58
C ARG A 44 14.84 36.92 12.91
N GLU A 45 15.08 35.67 13.29
CA GLU A 45 16.44 35.16 13.55
C GLU A 45 17.30 35.20 12.28
N LYS A 46 16.75 34.84 11.12
CA LYS A 46 17.43 34.99 9.81
C LYS A 46 17.72 36.44 9.39
N LYS A 47 17.23 37.47 10.11
CA LYS A 47 17.42 38.88 9.78
C LYS A 47 18.38 39.62 10.74
N LEU A 48 18.89 38.96 11.78
CA LEU A 48 19.67 39.62 12.84
C LEU A 48 21.15 39.22 12.91
N VAL A 49 21.63 38.33 12.03
CA VAL A 49 23.06 37.96 11.92
C VAL A 49 23.59 38.40 10.54
N SER A 50 23.92 39.70 10.44
CA SER A 50 24.46 40.31 9.22
C SER A 50 25.17 41.65 9.52
N ILE A 51 26.37 41.62 10.15
CA ILE A 51 27.28 42.77 10.23
C ILE A 51 28.74 42.30 10.10
N ALA A 52 29.49 42.91 9.15
CA ALA A 52 30.95 42.83 8.90
C ALA A 52 31.54 41.43 8.51
N HIS A 53 32.47 41.26 7.55
CA HIS A 53 33.31 42.19 6.74
C HIS A 53 33.70 41.56 5.34
N PRO A 54 34.53 42.18 4.46
CA PRO A 54 34.55 41.97 2.98
C PRO A 54 35.67 41.01 2.45
N PRO A 55 36.01 40.95 1.12
CA PRO A 55 35.22 40.61 -0.09
C PRO A 55 35.75 39.35 -0.88
N ARG A 56 35.12 39.00 -2.02
CA ARG A 56 35.50 37.92 -2.99
C ARG A 56 36.89 38.15 -3.65
N PRO A 57 37.57 37.17 -4.32
CA PRO A 57 37.15 36.30 -5.45
C PRO A 57 36.99 34.81 -5.04
N SER A 58 36.73 33.78 -5.87
CA SER A 58 36.05 33.51 -7.18
C SER A 58 35.65 32.01 -7.13
N GLU A 59 34.95 31.32 -8.04
CA GLU A 59 34.27 31.50 -9.34
C GLU A 59 32.95 30.68 -9.23
N LEU A 60 31.88 31.06 -9.92
CA LEU A 60 30.63 30.27 -10.01
C LEU A 60 30.24 30.25 -11.48
N GLU A 61 30.28 29.08 -12.11
CA GLU A 61 29.53 28.82 -13.33
C GLU A 61 28.18 28.19 -12.97
N ASP A 62 27.15 28.60 -13.70
CA ASP A 62 25.76 28.30 -13.37
C ASP A 62 25.38 26.85 -13.69
N ILE A 63 24.68 26.20 -12.74
CA ILE A 63 23.88 25.02 -13.03
C ILE A 63 22.43 25.47 -13.21
N GLU A 64 22.02 25.58 -14.47
CA GLU A 64 20.63 25.81 -14.85
C GLU A 64 19.70 24.72 -14.28
N ARG A 65 18.49 25.11 -13.86
CA ARG A 65 17.43 24.16 -13.53
C ARG A 65 16.72 23.76 -14.82
N ASP A 66 16.76 22.48 -15.17
CA ASP A 66 16.02 21.91 -16.31
C ASP A 66 14.49 22.04 -16.06
N PRO A 67 13.73 22.78 -16.90
CA PRO A 67 12.28 22.82 -16.84
C PRO A 67 11.66 21.54 -17.45
N TYR A 68 10.33 21.42 -17.43
CA TYR A 68 9.57 20.29 -18.00
C TYR A 68 9.55 18.98 -17.21
N CYS A 69 9.15 19.09 -15.94
CA CYS A 69 8.00 18.32 -15.46
C CYS A 69 6.99 19.31 -14.88
N ASP A 70 5.77 19.38 -15.41
CA ASP A 70 4.71 20.17 -14.78
C ASP A 70 4.25 19.48 -13.48
N ASP A 71 4.93 19.79 -12.38
CA ASP A 71 4.42 19.55 -11.03
C ASP A 71 3.13 20.37 -10.79
N ASP A 72 2.97 21.50 -11.49
CA ASP A 72 1.77 22.36 -11.53
C ASP A 72 0.47 21.55 -11.65
N ASP A 73 0.43 20.47 -12.44
CA ASP A 73 -0.81 19.77 -12.78
C ASP A 73 -1.34 18.84 -11.65
N ASN A 74 -0.47 18.52 -10.68
CA ASN A 74 -0.78 17.79 -9.45
C ASN A 74 -0.92 18.76 -8.26
N ASP A 75 -0.18 19.87 -8.28
CA ASP A 75 -0.38 21.00 -7.38
C ASP A 75 -1.74 21.69 -7.63
N ASP A 76 -2.24 21.73 -8.88
CA ASP A 76 -3.56 22.25 -9.25
C ASP A 76 -4.71 21.34 -8.76
N LEU A 77 -4.51 20.01 -8.75
CA LEU A 77 -5.47 19.09 -8.11
C LEU A 77 -5.46 19.23 -6.58
N LEU A 78 -4.29 19.36 -5.96
CA LEU A 78 -4.16 19.59 -4.52
C LEU A 78 -4.78 20.94 -4.13
N SER A 79 -4.48 21.98 -4.90
CA SER A 79 -5.09 23.31 -4.87
C SER A 79 -6.61 23.23 -5.03
N GLY A 80 -7.14 22.37 -5.92
CA GLY A 80 -8.57 22.11 -6.05
C GLY A 80 -9.22 21.56 -4.78
N PHE A 81 -8.56 20.62 -4.09
CA PHE A 81 -9.02 20.13 -2.77
C PHE A 81 -8.89 21.19 -1.66
N VAL A 82 -7.79 21.95 -1.65
CA VAL A 82 -7.57 23.06 -0.69
C VAL A 82 -8.62 24.15 -0.88
N THR A 83 -8.79 24.66 -2.10
CA THR A 83 -9.79 25.67 -2.50
C THR A 83 -11.22 25.22 -2.15
N LEU A 84 -11.56 23.95 -2.36
CA LEU A 84 -12.86 23.41 -1.97
C LEU A 84 -13.05 23.46 -0.45
N ASN A 85 -12.05 23.05 0.34
CA ASN A 85 -12.10 23.10 1.81
C ASN A 85 -12.15 24.55 2.33
N GLU A 86 -11.31 25.43 1.81
CA GLU A 86 -11.26 26.85 2.17
C GLU A 86 -12.57 27.58 1.81
N SER A 87 -13.21 27.21 0.69
CA SER A 87 -14.53 27.75 0.31
C SER A 87 -15.61 27.41 1.33
N VAL A 88 -15.66 26.15 1.81
CA VAL A 88 -16.60 25.73 2.87
C VAL A 88 -16.30 26.46 4.17
N ALA A 89 -15.03 26.47 4.59
CA ALA A 89 -14.60 27.08 5.85
C ALA A 89 -14.87 28.59 5.87
N THR A 90 -14.63 29.29 4.76
CA THR A 90 -14.84 30.74 4.64
C THR A 90 -16.33 31.10 4.67
N GLU A 91 -17.20 30.38 3.94
CA GLU A 91 -18.65 30.63 3.99
C GLU A 91 -19.23 30.29 5.39
N PHE A 92 -18.71 29.24 6.05
CA PHE A 92 -19.07 28.89 7.42
C PHE A 92 -18.67 29.98 8.42
N GLN A 93 -17.41 30.42 8.37
CA GLN A 93 -16.87 31.44 9.27
C GLN A 93 -17.56 32.80 9.05
N SER A 94 -17.85 33.18 7.81
CA SER A 94 -18.63 34.37 7.49
C SER A 94 -20.03 34.35 8.13
N LYS A 95 -20.72 33.20 8.09
CA LYS A 95 -22.04 33.03 8.74
C LYS A 95 -21.97 33.06 10.27
N LEU A 96 -20.89 32.59 10.88
CA LEU A 96 -20.69 32.67 12.33
C LEU A 96 -20.26 34.07 12.80
N GLN A 97 -19.60 34.86 11.94
CA GLN A 97 -19.16 36.22 12.27
C GLN A 97 -20.24 37.29 12.03
N SER A 98 -21.25 37.00 11.19
CA SER A 98 -22.30 37.98 10.86
C SER A 98 -23.35 38.20 11.96
N SER A 99 -23.41 37.32 12.97
CA SER A 99 -24.48 37.35 13.99
C SER A 99 -24.11 36.59 15.26
N ARG A 100 -24.68 36.99 16.40
CA ARG A 100 -24.44 36.34 17.73
C ARG A 100 -25.01 34.92 17.82
N TRP A 101 -25.87 34.54 16.88
CA TRP A 101 -26.41 33.20 16.64
C TRP A 101 -26.73 33.09 15.14
N ALA A 102 -26.50 31.93 14.52
CA ALA A 102 -26.68 31.74 13.08
C ALA A 102 -27.44 30.45 12.76
N ASP A 103 -28.47 30.53 11.91
CA ASP A 103 -29.10 29.35 11.33
C ASP A 103 -28.22 28.79 10.20
N LEU A 104 -27.65 27.61 10.45
CA LEU A 104 -26.77 26.89 9.54
C LEU A 104 -27.50 25.82 8.71
N THR A 105 -28.82 25.66 8.87
CA THR A 105 -29.60 24.60 8.19
C THR A 105 -29.44 24.69 6.67
N LYS A 106 -29.61 25.88 6.09
CA LYS A 106 -29.40 26.11 4.65
C LYS A 106 -27.94 25.94 4.20
N PHE A 107 -26.98 26.20 5.09
CA PHE A 107 -25.56 25.96 4.82
C PHE A 107 -25.26 24.46 4.73
N PHE A 108 -25.69 23.67 5.72
CA PHE A 108 -25.45 22.23 5.75
C PHE A 108 -26.23 21.48 4.66
N LEU A 109 -27.47 21.86 4.34
CA LEU A 109 -28.21 21.27 3.21
C LEU A 109 -27.48 21.50 1.86
N ARG A 110 -27.02 22.73 1.62
CA ARG A 110 -26.29 23.10 0.40
C ARG A 110 -24.94 22.40 0.30
N TRP A 111 -24.10 22.53 1.33
CA TRP A 111 -22.74 22.01 1.29
C TRP A 111 -22.66 20.50 1.53
N GLY A 112 -23.58 19.89 2.27
CA GLY A 112 -23.63 18.42 2.42
C GLY A 112 -23.74 17.70 1.07
N GLN A 113 -24.60 18.20 0.16
CA GLN A 113 -24.69 17.67 -1.19
C GLN A 113 -23.57 18.19 -2.11
N LYS A 114 -23.30 19.50 -2.09
CA LYS A 114 -22.32 20.13 -3.01
C LYS A 114 -20.89 19.65 -2.75
N TYR A 115 -20.43 19.65 -1.50
CA TYR A 115 -19.08 19.21 -1.14
C TYR A 115 -18.84 17.76 -1.54
N LEU A 116 -19.78 16.86 -1.24
CA LEU A 116 -19.70 15.46 -1.67
C LEU A 116 -19.73 15.31 -3.20
N SER A 117 -20.44 16.16 -3.94
CA SER A 117 -20.44 16.15 -5.41
C SER A 117 -19.11 16.62 -5.98
N ASP A 118 -18.65 17.82 -5.59
CA ASP A 118 -17.43 18.44 -6.08
C ASP A 118 -16.18 17.64 -5.67
N ARG A 119 -16.13 17.13 -4.43
CA ARG A 119 -15.08 16.23 -3.98
C ARG A 119 -15.04 14.94 -4.79
N ARG A 120 -16.19 14.29 -5.04
CA ARG A 120 -16.26 13.11 -5.93
C ARG A 120 -15.94 13.44 -7.39
N ARG A 121 -16.06 14.70 -7.83
CA ARG A 121 -15.57 15.14 -9.15
C ARG A 121 -14.05 15.19 -9.14
N LEU A 122 -13.43 15.89 -8.19
CA LEU A 122 -11.97 15.97 -8.03
C LEU A 122 -11.33 14.59 -7.81
N GLU A 123 -11.95 13.70 -7.03
CA GLU A 123 -11.48 12.32 -6.84
C GLU A 123 -11.56 11.49 -8.14
N ARG A 124 -12.63 11.64 -8.93
CA ARG A 124 -12.74 11.02 -10.26
C ARG A 124 -11.74 11.61 -11.26
N GLU A 125 -11.47 12.91 -11.17
CA GLU A 125 -10.53 13.62 -12.04
C GLU A 125 -9.08 13.23 -11.71
N ARG A 126 -8.73 13.14 -10.43
CA ARG A 126 -7.47 12.54 -9.94
C ARG A 126 -7.34 11.07 -10.33
N SER A 127 -8.42 10.28 -10.23
CA SER A 127 -8.42 8.88 -10.67
C SER A 127 -8.21 8.76 -12.18
N ARG A 128 -8.89 9.60 -12.98
CA ARG A 128 -8.75 9.63 -14.44
C ARG A 128 -7.37 10.08 -14.85
N LYS A 129 -6.83 11.19 -14.31
CA LYS A 129 -5.43 11.59 -14.53
C LYS A 129 -4.45 10.50 -14.10
N SER A 130 -4.68 9.82 -12.97
CA SER A 130 -3.85 8.67 -12.55
C SER A 130 -3.92 7.48 -13.52
N GLN A 131 -5.06 7.25 -14.17
CA GLN A 131 -5.22 6.27 -15.24
C GLN A 131 -4.60 6.72 -16.57
N ASP A 132 -4.75 7.99 -16.97
CA ASP A 132 -4.14 8.57 -18.17
C ASP A 132 -2.61 8.60 -18.07
N CYS A 133 -2.05 8.92 -16.90
CA CYS A 133 -0.62 8.77 -16.62
C CYS A 133 -0.16 7.32 -16.81
N ARG A 134 -0.97 6.33 -16.40
CA ARG A 134 -0.67 4.89 -16.60
C ARG A 134 -0.90 4.41 -18.03
N GLY A 135 -1.73 5.09 -18.81
CA GLY A 135 -2.02 4.78 -20.21
C GLY A 135 -1.09 5.45 -21.22
N ARG A 136 -0.50 6.61 -20.88
CA ARG A 136 0.34 7.41 -21.78
C ARG A 136 1.81 7.55 -21.37
N SER A 137 2.19 7.20 -20.15
CA SER A 137 3.61 7.17 -19.78
C SER A 137 4.17 5.74 -19.81
N ALA A 138 5.04 5.47 -20.78
CA ALA A 138 6.20 4.64 -20.47
C ALA A 138 6.93 5.29 -19.28
N PRO A 139 7.47 4.53 -18.32
CA PRO A 139 8.15 5.11 -17.16
C PRO A 139 9.22 6.10 -17.64
N LYS A 140 9.22 7.33 -17.10
CA LYS A 140 10.18 8.38 -17.49
C LYS A 140 11.60 7.85 -17.28
N LYS A 141 12.27 7.44 -18.36
CA LYS A 141 13.51 6.63 -18.34
C LYS A 141 14.57 7.19 -17.37
N ARG A 142 14.75 8.51 -17.34
CA ARG A 142 15.72 9.21 -16.46
C ARG A 142 15.61 8.79 -14.98
N ALA A 143 14.43 8.89 -14.37
CA ALA A 143 14.28 8.67 -12.91
C ALA A 143 14.51 7.22 -12.45
N VAL A 144 14.39 6.25 -13.36
CA VAL A 144 14.68 4.83 -13.06
C VAL A 144 16.15 4.50 -13.36
N GLN A 145 16.78 5.17 -14.33
CA GLN A 145 18.21 5.02 -14.64
C GLN A 145 19.09 5.47 -13.47
N ASP A 146 18.71 6.53 -12.75
CA ASP A 146 19.44 6.97 -11.54
C ASP A 146 19.46 5.89 -10.43
N MET A 147 18.47 4.99 -10.39
CA MET A 147 18.43 3.86 -9.44
C MET A 147 19.39 2.73 -9.80
N PHE A 148 19.96 2.72 -11.02
CA PHE A 148 20.86 1.66 -11.49
C PHE A 148 22.34 1.97 -11.21
N SER A 149 22.66 3.22 -10.86
CA SER A 149 23.99 3.66 -10.47
C SER A 149 24.23 3.35 -8.99
N ILE A 150 24.87 2.21 -8.71
CA ILE A 150 25.11 1.77 -7.33
C ILE A 150 26.39 2.41 -6.80
N PRO A 151 26.37 3.09 -5.64
CA PRO A 151 27.59 3.59 -5.03
C PRO A 151 28.43 2.41 -4.52
N VAL A 152 29.73 2.39 -4.85
CA VAL A 152 30.65 1.35 -4.37
C VAL A 152 30.82 1.50 -2.84
N GLN A 153 30.17 0.62 -2.10
CA GLN A 153 30.16 0.56 -0.64
C GLN A 153 30.11 -0.92 -0.23
N THR A 154 30.59 -1.26 0.97
CA THR A 154 30.44 -2.61 1.54
C THR A 154 28.94 -2.97 1.65
N PRO A 155 28.44 -4.02 0.99
CA PRO A 155 27.06 -4.45 1.16
C PRO A 155 26.79 -4.97 2.57
N VAL A 156 25.61 -4.66 3.11
CA VAL A 156 25.09 -5.26 4.34
C VAL A 156 24.28 -6.49 3.95
N VAL A 157 24.72 -7.66 4.38
CA VAL A 157 24.08 -8.94 4.07
C VAL A 157 22.96 -9.22 5.07
N HIS A 158 21.71 -9.28 4.60
CA HIS A 158 20.56 -9.64 5.43
C HIS A 158 20.20 -11.12 5.29
N GLN A 159 20.29 -11.62 4.05
CA GLN A 159 20.13 -13.04 3.72
C GLN A 159 21.21 -13.39 2.69
N PRO A 160 22.03 -14.43 2.91
CA PRO A 160 23.10 -14.79 1.98
C PRO A 160 22.59 -14.99 0.55
N LEU A 161 23.38 -14.59 -0.43
CA LEU A 161 23.06 -14.82 -1.83
C LEU A 161 23.27 -16.30 -2.16
N VAL A 162 22.36 -16.88 -2.96
CA VAL A 162 22.54 -18.25 -3.45
C VAL A 162 23.49 -18.29 -4.65
N SER A 163 24.04 -19.46 -4.93
CA SER A 163 24.93 -19.73 -6.07
C SER A 163 24.42 -19.13 -7.38
N GLU A 164 23.13 -19.29 -7.66
CA GLU A 164 22.47 -18.83 -8.87
C GLU A 164 22.57 -17.30 -9.06
N VAL A 165 22.59 -16.53 -7.97
CA VAL A 165 22.75 -15.06 -8.01
C VAL A 165 24.21 -14.68 -8.22
N HIS A 166 25.16 -15.35 -7.56
CA HIS A 166 26.59 -15.15 -7.85
C HIS A 166 26.92 -15.47 -9.31
N ASP A 167 26.45 -16.63 -9.80
CA ASP A 167 26.70 -17.10 -11.15
C ASP A 167 26.01 -16.22 -12.21
N LEU A 168 24.93 -15.50 -11.85
CA LEU A 168 24.38 -14.41 -12.66
C LEU A 168 25.29 -13.19 -12.64
N LEU A 169 25.68 -12.69 -11.46
CA LEU A 169 26.49 -11.47 -11.31
C LEU A 169 27.87 -11.61 -11.96
N HIS A 170 28.46 -12.81 -11.96
CA HIS A 170 29.70 -13.14 -12.66
C HIS A 170 29.65 -12.96 -14.18
N LYS A 171 28.47 -13.00 -14.81
CA LYS A 171 28.34 -12.81 -16.26
C LYS A 171 28.48 -11.34 -16.68
N TYR A 172 28.32 -10.41 -15.73
CA TYR A 172 28.31 -8.98 -16.03
C TYR A 172 29.69 -8.36 -15.96
N ARG A 173 29.97 -7.54 -16.97
CA ARG A 173 31.22 -6.79 -17.15
C ARG A 173 31.03 -5.31 -16.83
N ASP A 174 32.13 -4.64 -16.53
CA ASP A 174 32.15 -3.21 -16.25
C ASP A 174 31.98 -2.40 -17.55
N SER A 175 31.94 -1.07 -17.43
CA SER A 175 31.84 -0.16 -18.57
C SER A 175 33.04 -0.23 -19.53
N ASN A 176 34.15 -0.86 -19.13
CA ASN A 176 35.37 -1.04 -19.91
C ASN A 176 35.49 -2.44 -20.53
N GLY A 177 34.50 -3.32 -20.31
CA GLY A 177 34.50 -4.70 -20.80
C GLY A 177 35.37 -5.67 -19.98
N GLN A 178 35.82 -5.29 -18.79
CA GLN A 178 36.50 -6.15 -17.83
C GLN A 178 35.49 -6.91 -16.96
N ASP A 179 35.85 -8.09 -16.45
CA ASP A 179 34.96 -8.86 -15.57
C ASP A 179 34.81 -8.14 -14.22
N CYS A 180 33.57 -7.82 -13.82
CA CYS A 180 33.31 -7.12 -12.55
C CYS A 180 33.73 -7.95 -11.33
N LEU A 181 33.82 -9.27 -11.47
CA LEU A 181 34.15 -10.24 -10.41
C LEU A 181 35.13 -11.29 -10.93
N LEU A 182 36.41 -11.15 -10.59
CA LEU A 182 37.49 -12.06 -11.01
C LEU A 182 37.47 -13.43 -10.30
N THR A 183 36.84 -13.52 -9.13
CA THR A 183 36.64 -14.76 -8.34
C THR A 183 35.30 -14.68 -7.61
N ARG A 184 34.75 -15.82 -7.13
CA ARG A 184 33.51 -15.84 -6.34
C ARG A 184 33.64 -14.97 -5.10
N ALA A 185 33.17 -13.74 -5.24
CA ALA A 185 33.20 -12.72 -4.21
C ALA A 185 32.22 -13.07 -3.09
N ARG A 186 32.56 -12.64 -1.87
CA ARG A 186 31.66 -12.77 -0.72
C ARG A 186 30.53 -11.75 -0.84
N ASP A 187 29.40 -12.01 -0.20
CA ASP A 187 28.23 -11.12 -0.21
C ASP A 187 28.51 -9.71 0.33
N ASP A 188 29.57 -9.55 1.13
CA ASP A 188 30.07 -8.28 1.69
C ASP A 188 31.20 -7.62 0.87
N ASP A 189 31.56 -8.16 -0.30
CA ASP A 189 32.58 -7.60 -1.17
C ASP A 189 32.06 -6.38 -1.97
N PRO A 190 32.69 -5.19 -1.89
CA PRO A 190 32.32 -4.03 -2.68
C PRO A 190 32.29 -4.26 -4.20
N ALA A 191 33.02 -5.26 -4.72
CA ALA A 191 33.00 -5.60 -6.14
C ALA A 191 31.61 -6.05 -6.65
N ILE A 192 30.76 -6.57 -5.76
CA ILE A 192 29.34 -6.87 -6.07
C ILE A 192 28.60 -5.61 -6.55
N CYS A 193 28.97 -4.41 -6.08
CA CYS A 193 28.32 -3.16 -6.51
C CYS A 193 28.45 -2.93 -8.03
N LEU A 194 29.61 -3.23 -8.61
CA LEU A 194 29.88 -3.04 -10.04
C LEU A 194 29.12 -4.07 -10.88
N ALA A 195 29.17 -5.34 -10.47
CA ALA A 195 28.42 -6.41 -11.13
C ALA A 195 26.92 -6.16 -11.08
N LEU A 196 26.38 -5.78 -9.91
CA LEU A 196 24.96 -5.51 -9.75
C LEU A 196 24.54 -4.23 -10.48
N SER A 197 25.35 -3.17 -10.51
CA SER A 197 25.05 -1.97 -11.30
C SER A 197 24.95 -2.29 -12.79
N SER A 198 25.89 -3.06 -13.33
CA SER A 198 25.85 -3.56 -14.71
C SER A 198 24.63 -4.45 -14.96
N ALA A 199 24.29 -5.36 -14.04
CA ALA A 199 23.11 -6.22 -14.14
C ALA A 199 21.80 -5.42 -14.14
N LEU A 200 21.68 -4.37 -13.32
CA LEU A 200 20.51 -3.48 -13.28
C LEU A 200 20.37 -2.66 -14.56
N GLN A 201 21.47 -2.12 -15.10
CA GLN A 201 21.48 -1.32 -16.33
C GLN A 201 21.05 -2.13 -17.57
N ASN A 202 21.44 -3.41 -17.61
CA ASN A 202 21.04 -4.35 -18.67
C ASN A 202 19.69 -5.03 -18.40
N GLY A 203 19.16 -4.92 -17.18
CA GLY A 203 17.94 -5.59 -16.75
C GLY A 203 16.66 -4.97 -17.31
N LYS A 204 15.62 -5.80 -17.46
CA LYS A 204 14.30 -5.36 -17.92
C LYS A 204 13.43 -4.95 -16.73
N VAL A 205 13.09 -3.66 -16.64
CA VAL A 205 12.13 -3.15 -15.65
C VAL A 205 10.76 -3.81 -15.90
N LEU A 206 10.29 -4.61 -14.94
CA LEU A 206 8.96 -5.23 -14.96
C LEU A 206 7.91 -4.32 -14.31
N TRP A 207 8.31 -3.59 -13.27
CA TRP A 207 7.45 -2.68 -12.50
C TRP A 207 8.29 -1.61 -11.79
N GLY A 208 7.70 -0.43 -11.56
CA GLY A 208 8.31 0.63 -10.76
C GLY A 208 7.28 1.63 -10.24
N HIS A 209 7.45 2.10 -9.01
CA HIS A 209 6.60 3.09 -8.37
C HIS A 209 7.34 3.79 -7.21
N PHE A 210 7.41 5.12 -7.26
CA PHE A 210 8.28 5.92 -6.38
C PHE A 210 9.72 5.35 -6.33
N SER A 211 10.30 5.16 -5.14
CA SER A 211 11.64 4.62 -4.91
C SER A 211 11.70 3.09 -4.86
N ARG A 212 10.74 2.37 -5.46
CA ARG A 212 10.71 0.91 -5.53
C ARG A 212 10.60 0.44 -6.98
N ALA A 213 11.33 -0.61 -7.34
CA ALA A 213 11.29 -1.24 -8.66
C ALA A 213 11.41 -2.78 -8.57
N VAL A 214 10.94 -3.47 -9.60
CA VAL A 214 11.19 -4.89 -9.85
C VAL A 214 11.81 -5.02 -11.23
N ILE A 215 13.00 -5.60 -11.30
CA ILE A 215 13.80 -5.69 -12.52
C ILE A 215 14.14 -7.15 -12.76
N GLN A 216 13.86 -7.62 -13.96
CA GLN A 216 14.30 -8.91 -14.46
C GLN A 216 15.76 -8.82 -14.86
N LEU A 217 16.61 -9.64 -14.24
CA LEU A 217 18.04 -9.71 -14.52
C LEU A 217 18.32 -10.73 -15.63
N ASP A 218 17.70 -11.91 -15.56
CA ASP A 218 17.71 -12.91 -16.63
C ASP A 218 16.35 -13.64 -16.78
N GLU A 219 16.30 -14.79 -17.43
CA GLU A 219 15.07 -15.57 -17.62
C GLU A 219 14.44 -16.05 -16.29
N HIS A 220 15.25 -16.27 -15.25
CA HIS A 220 14.86 -16.95 -14.02
C HIS A 220 14.96 -16.08 -12.77
N ILE A 221 15.69 -14.96 -12.79
CA ILE A 221 15.97 -14.12 -11.61
C ILE A 221 15.40 -12.71 -11.79
N VAL A 222 14.67 -12.24 -10.77
CA VAL A 222 14.29 -10.84 -10.60
C VAL A 222 14.88 -10.28 -9.31
N VAL A 223 15.16 -8.98 -9.31
CA VAL A 223 15.51 -8.22 -8.10
C VAL A 223 14.41 -7.19 -7.82
N LYS A 224 13.85 -7.25 -6.62
CA LYS A 224 13.03 -6.16 -6.06
C LYS A 224 13.97 -5.23 -5.32
N LEU A 225 13.95 -3.95 -5.64
CA LEU A 225 14.82 -2.96 -5.03
C LEU A 225 14.05 -1.73 -4.52
N GLY A 226 14.61 -1.08 -3.50
CA GLY A 226 14.13 0.21 -3.03
C GLY A 226 14.56 0.57 -1.62
N HIS A 227 14.16 1.77 -1.18
CA HIS A 227 14.35 2.20 0.21
C HIS A 227 13.35 1.51 1.13
N ASN A 228 13.81 1.03 2.29
CA ASN A 228 12.99 0.40 3.33
C ASN A 228 12.08 -0.72 2.76
N LEU A 229 12.66 -1.70 2.06
CA LEU A 229 11.94 -2.93 1.70
C LEU A 229 11.72 -3.80 2.94
N LEU A 230 10.54 -4.43 3.02
CA LEU A 230 10.22 -5.38 4.09
C LEU A 230 10.74 -6.78 3.70
N LEU A 231 11.94 -7.13 4.16
CA LEU A 231 12.57 -8.43 3.90
C LEU A 231 11.83 -9.62 4.53
N THR A 232 10.89 -9.36 5.43
CA THR A 232 10.00 -10.34 6.05
C THR A 232 9.19 -11.15 5.02
N GLY A 233 8.90 -10.58 3.85
CA GLY A 233 8.28 -11.33 2.74
C GLY A 233 9.14 -12.48 2.20
N ALA A 234 10.48 -12.35 2.27
CA ALA A 234 11.40 -13.44 1.92
C ALA A 234 11.27 -14.63 2.88
N GLU A 235 11.10 -14.36 4.17
CA GLU A 235 10.93 -15.38 5.21
C GLU A 235 9.63 -16.17 5.04
N VAL A 236 8.53 -15.49 4.68
CA VAL A 236 7.25 -16.17 4.37
C VAL A 236 7.39 -17.08 3.16
N MET A 237 8.01 -16.62 2.08
CA MET A 237 8.23 -17.45 0.89
C MET A 237 9.15 -18.63 1.20
N ALA A 238 10.24 -18.43 1.97
CA ALA A 238 11.11 -19.52 2.42
C ALA A 238 10.36 -20.55 3.29
N HIS A 239 9.47 -20.10 4.18
CA HIS A 239 8.63 -20.97 5.00
C HIS A 239 7.62 -21.78 4.18
N ILE A 240 7.04 -21.19 3.13
CA ILE A 240 6.15 -21.89 2.20
C ILE A 240 6.94 -22.97 1.42
N HIS A 241 8.09 -22.62 0.85
CA HIS A 241 8.97 -23.58 0.15
C HIS A 241 9.46 -24.72 1.06
N LYS A 242 9.74 -24.44 2.35
CA LYS A 242 10.14 -25.47 3.32
C LYS A 242 9.06 -26.52 3.59
N HIS A 243 7.78 -26.19 3.42
CA HIS A 243 6.65 -27.05 3.81
C HIS A 243 5.75 -27.44 2.63
N THR A 244 6.15 -27.19 1.38
CA THR A 244 5.39 -27.54 0.17
C THR A 244 6.29 -28.07 -0.95
N ASN A 245 5.79 -29.05 -1.70
CA ASN A 245 6.46 -29.54 -2.90
C ASN A 245 5.94 -28.79 -4.13
N SER A 246 6.16 -27.46 -4.16
CA SER A 246 5.64 -26.53 -5.20
C SER A 246 4.12 -26.44 -5.31
N ASP A 247 3.39 -26.99 -4.35
CA ASP A 247 1.91 -27.02 -4.26
C ASP A 247 1.25 -25.63 -4.15
N ILE A 248 2.02 -24.63 -3.72
CA ILE A 248 1.64 -23.22 -3.57
C ILE A 248 2.68 -22.41 -4.36
N PRO A 249 2.30 -21.84 -5.52
CA PRO A 249 3.28 -21.23 -6.40
C PRO A 249 3.67 -19.82 -5.88
N VAL A 250 4.88 -19.71 -5.34
CA VAL A 250 5.47 -18.46 -4.83
C VAL A 250 6.92 -18.32 -5.30
N PRO A 251 7.45 -17.09 -5.47
CA PRO A 251 8.88 -16.89 -5.75
C PRO A 251 9.76 -17.60 -4.72
N LYS A 252 10.82 -18.28 -5.16
CA LYS A 252 11.89 -18.75 -4.26
C LYS A 252 12.76 -17.54 -3.91
N PRO A 253 12.97 -17.19 -2.64
CA PRO A 253 13.93 -16.15 -2.25
C PRO A 253 15.36 -16.63 -2.55
N LEU A 254 16.19 -15.75 -3.08
CA LEU A 254 17.56 -16.05 -3.56
C LEU A 254 18.63 -15.22 -2.82
N GLY A 255 18.24 -14.51 -1.75
CA GLY A 255 19.11 -13.67 -0.92
C GLY A 255 18.74 -12.20 -0.93
N ALA A 256 19.30 -11.43 0.00
CA ALA A 256 19.02 -10.00 0.16
C ALA A 256 20.20 -9.23 0.77
N ILE A 257 20.59 -8.15 0.10
CA ILE A 257 21.66 -7.23 0.54
C ILE A 257 21.18 -5.78 0.52
N SER A 258 21.77 -4.91 1.33
CA SER A 258 21.61 -3.45 1.20
C SER A 258 22.93 -2.78 0.85
N ILE A 259 22.88 -1.80 -0.04
CA ILE A 259 24.03 -0.95 -0.40
C ILE A 259 23.59 0.51 -0.20
N GLY A 260 24.21 1.20 0.75
CA GLY A 260 23.73 2.49 1.24
C GLY A 260 22.30 2.41 1.81
N LYS A 261 21.36 3.13 1.19
CA LYS A 261 19.93 3.16 1.59
C LYS A 261 19.04 2.22 0.79
N THR A 262 19.56 1.59 -0.27
CA THR A 262 18.80 0.73 -1.16
C THR A 262 18.98 -0.71 -0.75
N THR A 263 17.86 -1.42 -0.59
CA THR A 263 17.84 -2.87 -0.38
C THR A 263 17.55 -3.56 -1.70
N TYR A 264 18.21 -4.68 -1.96
CA TYR A 264 18.08 -5.51 -3.15
C TYR A 264 17.73 -6.92 -2.70
N MET A 265 16.51 -7.36 -3.01
CA MET A 265 15.99 -8.67 -2.67
C MET A 265 15.83 -9.50 -3.94
N PHE A 266 16.62 -10.56 -4.06
CA PHE A 266 16.63 -11.45 -5.22
C PHE A 266 15.61 -12.57 -5.01
N MET A 267 14.88 -12.91 -6.07
CA MET A 267 13.91 -14.01 -6.06
C MET A 267 13.74 -14.59 -7.46
N THR A 268 13.20 -15.81 -7.56
CA THR A 268 12.90 -16.37 -8.88
C THR A 268 11.79 -15.60 -9.58
N ARG A 269 11.93 -15.43 -10.89
CA ARG A 269 10.90 -14.89 -11.77
C ARG A 269 9.70 -15.83 -11.79
N VAL A 270 8.50 -15.29 -11.59
CA VAL A 270 7.24 -15.99 -11.86
C VAL A 270 6.81 -15.67 -13.29
N GLU A 271 6.38 -16.69 -14.03
CA GLU A 271 6.01 -16.56 -15.43
C GLU A 271 4.63 -15.92 -15.64
N GLY A 272 4.36 -15.51 -16.88
CA GLY A 272 3.08 -14.90 -17.26
C GLY A 272 2.99 -13.40 -17.01
N SER A 273 1.76 -12.93 -16.84
CA SER A 273 1.41 -11.51 -16.61
C SER A 273 0.65 -11.33 -15.30
N PRO A 274 0.79 -10.16 -14.63
CA PRO A 274 -0.10 -9.76 -13.54
C PRO A 274 -1.57 -9.80 -13.99
N LEU A 275 -2.41 -10.42 -13.16
CA LEU A 275 -3.81 -10.69 -13.48
C LEU A 275 -4.61 -9.38 -13.64
N ASP A 276 -4.27 -8.30 -12.93
CA ASP A 276 -4.94 -7.00 -13.07
C ASP A 276 -4.88 -6.41 -14.49
N LYS A 277 -3.83 -6.71 -15.25
CA LYS A 277 -3.68 -6.29 -16.66
C LYS A 277 -4.60 -7.07 -17.61
N LEU A 278 -4.86 -8.34 -17.31
CA LEU A 278 -5.69 -9.21 -18.15
C LEU A 278 -7.16 -9.19 -17.75
N TRP A 279 -7.46 -8.98 -16.46
CA TRP A 279 -8.80 -9.07 -15.85
C TRP A 279 -9.95 -8.41 -16.64
N PRO A 280 -9.79 -7.21 -17.24
CA PRO A 280 -10.86 -6.58 -18.03
C PRO A 280 -11.19 -7.31 -19.35
N THR A 281 -10.33 -8.21 -19.82
CA THR A 281 -10.45 -8.95 -21.09
C THR A 281 -10.80 -10.44 -20.90
N LEU A 282 -10.94 -10.89 -19.66
CA LEU A 282 -11.29 -12.27 -19.32
C LEU A 282 -12.81 -12.48 -19.36
N SER A 283 -13.22 -13.62 -19.91
CA SER A 283 -14.57 -14.15 -19.79
C SER A 283 -14.93 -14.51 -18.34
N ASN A 284 -16.22 -14.72 -18.05
CA ASN A 284 -16.64 -15.15 -16.71
C ASN A 284 -16.10 -16.55 -16.39
N GLU A 285 -16.03 -17.42 -17.40
CA GLU A 285 -15.52 -18.78 -17.33
C GLU A 285 -14.04 -18.79 -16.92
N GLU A 286 -13.22 -17.90 -17.50
CA GLU A 286 -11.82 -17.71 -17.12
C GLU A 286 -11.67 -17.15 -15.70
N LYS A 287 -12.49 -16.16 -15.32
CA LYS A 287 -12.49 -15.61 -13.95
C LYS A 287 -12.90 -16.65 -12.91
N LEU A 288 -13.87 -17.52 -13.23
CA LEU A 288 -14.26 -18.67 -12.40
C LEU A 288 -13.15 -19.71 -12.29
N SER A 289 -12.46 -20.02 -13.40
CA SER A 289 -11.29 -20.93 -13.39
C SER A 289 -10.17 -20.41 -12.48
N ILE A 290 -9.84 -19.12 -12.56
CA ILE A 290 -8.86 -18.48 -11.68
C ILE A 290 -9.30 -18.57 -10.21
N ARG A 291 -10.57 -18.26 -9.90
CA ARG A 291 -11.12 -18.40 -8.55
C ARG A 291 -10.94 -19.83 -8.02
N ASP A 292 -11.33 -20.83 -8.81
CA ASP A 292 -11.29 -22.22 -8.37
C ASP A 292 -9.84 -22.74 -8.21
N GLN A 293 -8.88 -22.24 -8.97
CA GLN A 293 -7.45 -22.48 -8.75
C GLN A 293 -6.94 -21.83 -7.45
N LEU A 294 -7.30 -20.57 -7.20
CA LEU A 294 -6.92 -19.86 -5.98
C LEU A 294 -7.59 -20.45 -4.73
N ASP A 295 -8.81 -20.97 -4.84
CA ASP A 295 -9.49 -21.72 -3.77
C ASP A 295 -8.61 -22.89 -3.29
N VAL A 296 -8.04 -23.66 -4.24
CA VAL A 296 -7.12 -24.77 -3.93
C VAL A 296 -5.82 -24.26 -3.31
N ILE A 297 -5.21 -23.21 -3.87
CA ILE A 297 -3.92 -22.67 -3.38
C ILE A 297 -4.06 -22.15 -1.93
N LEU A 298 -5.11 -21.37 -1.64
CA LEU A 298 -5.34 -20.82 -0.29
C LEU A 298 -5.76 -21.91 0.72
N ALA A 299 -6.51 -22.93 0.28
CA ALA A 299 -6.82 -24.07 1.13
C ALA A 299 -5.58 -24.91 1.50
N LYS A 300 -4.54 -24.91 0.66
CA LYS A 300 -3.22 -25.49 1.00
C LYS A 300 -2.41 -24.56 1.91
N LEU A 301 -2.37 -23.26 1.62
CA LEU A 301 -1.66 -22.25 2.42
C LEU A 301 -2.07 -22.30 3.91
N ARG A 302 -3.37 -22.43 4.17
CA ARG A 302 -3.93 -22.50 5.53
C ARG A 302 -3.62 -23.79 6.29
N LYS A 303 -3.13 -24.82 5.61
CA LYS A 303 -2.73 -26.10 6.21
C LYS A 303 -1.23 -26.15 6.55
N LEU A 304 -0.46 -25.13 6.16
CA LEU A 304 0.94 -25.06 6.55
C LEU A 304 1.08 -24.89 8.06
N PRO A 305 2.13 -25.48 8.69
CA PRO A 305 2.43 -25.19 10.08
C PRO A 305 2.73 -23.70 10.24
N LEU A 306 2.41 -23.12 11.39
CA LEU A 306 2.78 -21.73 11.68
C LEU A 306 4.30 -21.63 11.91
N PRO A 307 4.98 -20.57 11.43
CA PRO A 307 6.42 -20.39 11.63
C PRO A 307 6.79 -20.09 13.09
N SER A 308 5.82 -19.68 13.91
CA SER A 308 6.02 -19.29 15.31
C SER A 308 4.73 -19.49 16.11
N GLN A 309 4.85 -19.45 17.45
CA GLN A 309 3.71 -19.31 18.37
C GLN A 309 3.11 -17.89 18.36
N TYR A 310 3.80 -16.94 17.73
CA TYR A 310 3.39 -15.54 17.64
C TYR A 310 2.79 -15.26 16.26
N LEU A 311 1.79 -14.38 16.22
CA LEU A 311 1.13 -13.89 15.00
C LEU A 311 2.05 -12.89 14.26
N GLY A 312 1.78 -12.71 12.97
CA GLY A 312 2.44 -11.75 12.10
C GLY A 312 3.55 -12.33 11.23
N ILE A 313 4.56 -11.51 10.96
CA ILE A 313 5.66 -11.75 10.02
C ILE A 313 7.00 -11.36 10.66
N GLY A 314 8.09 -12.06 10.34
CA GLY A 314 9.40 -11.88 10.97
C GLY A 314 9.83 -13.06 11.86
N ASN A 315 11.07 -13.03 12.34
CA ASN A 315 11.58 -13.98 13.34
C ASN A 315 12.35 -13.26 14.47
N PRO A 316 11.77 -13.08 15.67
CA PRO A 316 10.37 -13.34 16.04
C PRO A 316 9.38 -12.37 15.36
N PRO A 317 8.14 -12.81 15.04
CA PRO A 317 7.25 -12.03 14.19
C PRO A 317 6.53 -10.89 14.91
N PHE A 318 6.21 -9.84 14.16
CA PHE A 318 5.32 -8.76 14.55
C PHE A 318 4.11 -8.70 13.61
N CYS A 319 2.94 -8.31 14.13
CA CYS A 319 1.77 -8.11 13.29
C CYS A 319 1.91 -6.78 12.53
N ILE A 320 1.66 -6.83 11.22
CA ILE A 320 1.58 -5.64 10.37
C ILE A 320 0.12 -5.44 9.96
N ASP A 321 -0.38 -4.23 10.15
CA ASP A 321 -1.68 -3.79 9.66
C ASP A 321 -1.51 -2.58 8.75
N CYS A 322 -1.67 -2.81 7.45
CA CYS A 322 -1.71 -1.77 6.44
C CYS A 322 -3.17 -1.36 6.19
N ARG A 323 -3.45 -0.07 6.42
CA ARG A 323 -4.73 0.60 6.12
C ARG A 323 -4.45 1.84 5.27
N MET A 324 -4.72 3.04 5.80
CA MET A 324 -4.20 4.29 5.21
C MET A 324 -2.68 4.42 5.42
N TRP A 325 -2.17 3.89 6.53
CA TRP A 325 -0.77 3.87 6.91
C TRP A 325 -0.36 2.45 7.35
N LEU A 326 0.94 2.15 7.31
CA LEU A 326 1.48 0.89 7.83
C LEU A 326 1.67 0.99 9.34
N ARG A 327 1.08 0.07 10.09
CA ARG A 327 1.20 -0.05 11.55
C ARG A 327 1.86 -1.39 11.87
N THR A 328 2.79 -1.40 12.83
CA THR A 328 3.42 -2.62 13.33
C THR A 328 3.11 -2.76 14.82
N SER A 329 2.84 -3.97 15.30
CA SER A 329 2.65 -4.20 16.74
C SER A 329 3.92 -3.84 17.51
N ASN A 330 3.77 -3.21 18.68
CA ASN A 330 4.89 -2.87 19.57
C ASN A 330 5.46 -4.07 20.33
N THR A 331 4.79 -5.22 20.23
CA THR A 331 5.03 -6.45 20.98
C THR A 331 4.67 -7.66 20.11
N HIS A 332 5.19 -8.84 20.48
CA HIS A 332 4.84 -10.12 19.85
C HIS A 332 3.49 -10.61 20.38
N LEU A 333 2.52 -10.82 19.50
CA LEU A 333 1.14 -11.17 19.85
C LEU A 333 0.97 -12.69 19.77
N LYS A 334 0.42 -13.34 20.81
CA LYS A 334 0.27 -14.81 20.92
C LYS A 334 -1.11 -15.33 20.52
N ASN A 335 -2.12 -14.45 20.45
CA ASN A 335 -3.50 -14.83 20.19
C ASN A 335 -4.30 -13.68 19.58
N GLU A 336 -5.51 -14.00 19.12
CA GLU A 336 -6.42 -13.05 18.50
C GLU A 336 -6.89 -11.94 19.45
N THR A 337 -7.05 -12.20 20.76
CA THR A 337 -7.38 -11.16 21.74
C THR A 337 -6.33 -10.04 21.76
N GLN A 338 -5.05 -10.39 21.71
CA GLN A 338 -3.94 -9.43 21.62
C GLN A 338 -3.89 -8.74 20.24
N PHE A 339 -4.22 -9.46 19.18
CA PHE A 339 -4.37 -8.88 17.83
C PHE A 339 -5.48 -7.83 17.78
N ASN A 340 -6.65 -8.10 18.35
CA ASN A 340 -7.76 -7.17 18.44
C ASN A 340 -7.40 -5.92 19.27
N GLN A 341 -6.62 -6.07 20.34
CA GLN A 341 -6.06 -4.94 21.08
C GLN A 341 -5.16 -4.06 20.20
N PHE A 342 -4.30 -4.67 19.37
CA PHE A 342 -3.46 -3.96 18.40
C PHE A 342 -4.27 -3.25 17.29
N LEU A 343 -5.32 -3.89 16.74
CA LEU A 343 -6.18 -3.24 15.74
C LEU A 343 -6.81 -1.94 16.29
N LEU A 344 -7.20 -1.96 17.57
CA LEU A 344 -7.77 -0.83 18.31
C LEU A 344 -6.73 0.16 18.86
N SER A 345 -5.43 -0.18 18.92
CA SER A 345 -4.39 0.68 19.51
C SER A 345 -3.87 1.79 18.59
N GLY A 346 -4.64 2.16 17.55
CA GLY A 346 -4.28 3.26 16.65
C GLY A 346 -4.52 4.64 17.26
N ASN A 347 -4.34 5.68 16.44
CA ASN A 347 -4.47 7.09 16.83
C ASN A 347 -5.95 7.49 17.05
N HIS A 348 -6.57 6.95 18.09
CA HIS A 348 -7.88 7.39 18.53
C HIS A 348 -7.75 8.61 19.44
N THR A 349 -8.54 9.64 19.14
CA THR A 349 -8.76 10.82 19.97
C THR A 349 -9.71 10.49 21.14
N PRO A 350 -9.80 11.34 22.19
CA PRO A 350 -10.83 11.19 23.22
C PRO A 350 -12.27 11.15 22.67
N VAL A 351 -12.53 11.74 21.50
CA VAL A 351 -13.83 11.71 20.80
C VAL A 351 -14.12 10.34 20.19
N THR A 352 -13.08 9.59 19.80
CA THR A 352 -13.21 8.25 19.20
C THR A 352 -13.14 7.12 20.22
N ALA A 353 -12.69 7.37 21.46
CA ALA A 353 -12.64 6.37 22.53
C ALA A 353 -13.98 5.67 22.84
N PRO A 354 -15.15 6.35 22.89
CA PRO A 354 -16.44 5.66 23.05
C PRO A 354 -16.77 4.69 21.90
N TYR A 355 -16.31 5.00 20.69
CA TYR A 355 -16.49 4.12 19.52
C TYR A 355 -15.54 2.92 19.56
N VAL A 356 -14.32 3.08 20.12
CA VAL A 356 -13.41 1.96 20.43
C VAL A 356 -14.07 0.99 21.41
N GLU A 357 -14.66 1.48 22.51
CA GLU A 357 -15.35 0.62 23.48
C GLU A 357 -16.65 0.01 22.92
N PHE A 358 -17.36 0.71 22.02
CA PHE A 358 -18.53 0.18 21.33
C PHE A 358 -18.18 -0.97 20.35
N VAL A 359 -17.07 -0.87 19.62
CA VAL A 359 -16.66 -1.92 18.66
C VAL A 359 -15.88 -3.07 19.32
N ARG A 360 -15.19 -2.83 20.45
CA ARG A 360 -14.42 -3.84 21.20
C ARG A 360 -15.18 -5.17 21.42
N PRO A 361 -16.44 -5.21 21.91
CA PRO A 361 -17.17 -6.46 22.13
C PRO A 361 -17.65 -7.15 20.83
N MET A 362 -17.55 -6.47 19.67
CA MET A 362 -17.87 -7.07 18.37
C MET A 362 -16.71 -7.89 17.79
N LEU A 363 -15.48 -7.66 18.27
CA LEU A 363 -14.29 -8.37 17.80
C LEU A 363 -14.21 -9.76 18.46
N ARG A 364 -14.56 -10.78 17.66
CA ARG A 364 -14.38 -12.20 17.96
C ARG A 364 -12.90 -12.54 18.22
N ALA A 365 -12.65 -13.59 19.00
CA ALA A 365 -11.31 -14.00 19.45
C ALA A 365 -11.11 -15.54 19.44
N ASP A 366 -11.95 -16.23 18.67
CA ASP A 366 -12.09 -17.67 18.55
C ASP A 366 -11.82 -18.19 17.12
N HIS A 367 -11.23 -17.36 16.25
CA HIS A 367 -10.83 -17.77 14.91
C HIS A 367 -9.51 -18.56 14.92
N ARG A 368 -9.32 -19.42 13.91
CA ARG A 368 -8.06 -20.14 13.75
C ARG A 368 -6.99 -19.17 13.23
N ILE A 369 -5.77 -19.29 13.77
CA ILE A 369 -4.60 -18.62 13.22
C ILE A 369 -4.04 -19.48 12.09
N VAL A 370 -3.88 -18.89 10.91
CA VAL A 370 -3.46 -19.56 9.67
C VAL A 370 -2.47 -18.69 8.90
N MET A 371 -1.74 -19.28 7.95
CA MET A 371 -0.96 -18.48 7.00
C MET A 371 -1.89 -17.73 6.04
N THR A 372 -1.62 -16.43 5.84
CA THR A 372 -2.31 -15.54 4.90
C THR A 372 -1.31 -14.75 4.07
N HIS A 373 -1.72 -14.26 2.90
CA HIS A 373 -0.99 -13.29 2.08
C HIS A 373 -1.19 -11.85 2.56
N GLY A 374 -2.39 -11.48 3.01
CA GLY A 374 -2.67 -10.15 3.57
C GLY A 374 -2.70 -8.99 2.56
N ASP A 375 -2.57 -9.29 1.26
CA ASP A 375 -2.70 -8.32 0.15
C ASP A 375 -3.10 -9.04 -1.17
N LEU A 376 -3.99 -10.03 -1.08
CA LEU A 376 -4.38 -10.84 -2.24
C LEU A 376 -5.26 -10.04 -3.21
N HIS A 377 -4.60 -9.43 -4.19
CA HIS A 377 -5.21 -8.60 -5.24
C HIS A 377 -4.74 -9.04 -6.63
N PRO A 378 -5.48 -8.77 -7.72
CA PRO A 378 -5.10 -9.18 -9.07
C PRO A 378 -3.71 -8.70 -9.53
N ARG A 379 -3.19 -7.59 -8.99
CA ARG A 379 -1.81 -7.12 -9.25
C ARG A 379 -0.72 -8.05 -8.72
N ASN A 380 -1.05 -8.88 -7.74
CA ASN A 380 -0.17 -9.78 -6.99
C ASN A 380 -0.37 -11.26 -7.39
N ILE A 381 -1.21 -11.52 -8.39
CA ILE A 381 -1.47 -12.85 -8.94
C ILE A 381 -0.92 -12.87 -10.36
N MET A 382 -0.05 -13.83 -10.65
CA MET A 382 0.53 -14.05 -11.97
C MET A 382 -0.24 -15.16 -12.68
N VAL A 383 -0.56 -14.94 -13.96
CA VAL A 383 -1.23 -15.93 -14.80
C VAL A 383 -0.59 -16.04 -16.18
N VAL A 384 -0.62 -17.24 -16.74
CA VAL A 384 -0.40 -17.49 -18.17
C VAL A 384 -1.75 -17.80 -18.79
N ARG A 385 -2.03 -17.20 -19.96
CA ARG A 385 -3.25 -17.41 -20.75
C ARG A 385 -2.83 -17.93 -22.13
N GLU A 386 -3.20 -19.16 -22.45
CA GLU A 386 -2.82 -19.82 -23.69
C GLU A 386 -4.08 -20.13 -24.50
N GLN A 387 -3.97 -20.10 -25.82
CA GLN A 387 -5.04 -20.59 -26.68
C GLN A 387 -4.89 -22.10 -26.79
N ASP A 388 -5.95 -22.86 -26.48
CA ASP A 388 -5.96 -24.31 -26.74
C ASP A 388 -5.91 -24.51 -28.27
N PRO A 389 -4.93 -25.21 -28.86
CA PRO A 389 -4.90 -25.46 -30.29
C PRO A 389 -6.04 -26.38 -30.78
N SER A 390 -6.67 -27.12 -29.87
CA SER A 390 -7.72 -28.10 -30.14
C SER A 390 -9.14 -27.60 -29.88
N GLN A 391 -9.29 -26.43 -29.25
CA GLN A 391 -10.58 -25.83 -28.91
C GLN A 391 -10.58 -24.32 -29.22
N SER A 392 -11.74 -23.73 -29.48
CA SER A 392 -11.89 -22.27 -29.58
C SER A 392 -11.90 -21.57 -28.21
N THR A 393 -11.25 -22.16 -27.20
CA THR A 393 -11.22 -21.70 -25.80
C THR A 393 -9.78 -21.35 -25.39
N PHE A 394 -9.68 -20.47 -24.39
CA PHE A 394 -8.40 -20.14 -23.77
C PHE A 394 -8.26 -20.92 -22.45
N SER A 395 -7.10 -21.52 -22.22
CA SER A 395 -6.71 -21.95 -20.88
C SER A 395 -6.12 -20.76 -20.14
N ILE A 396 -6.36 -20.69 -18.83
CA ILE A 396 -5.76 -19.68 -17.96
C ILE A 396 -5.32 -20.33 -16.66
N THR A 397 -4.03 -20.17 -16.33
CA THR A 397 -3.36 -20.89 -15.26
C THR A 397 -2.68 -19.91 -14.32
N VAL A 398 -2.93 -20.04 -13.02
CA VAL A 398 -2.23 -19.27 -11.98
C VAL A 398 -0.81 -19.82 -11.82
N THR A 399 0.18 -19.03 -12.27
CA THR A 399 1.61 -19.39 -12.23
C THR A 399 2.30 -18.92 -10.96
N GLY A 400 1.70 -18.01 -10.20
CA GLY A 400 2.18 -17.70 -8.85
C GLY A 400 1.51 -16.53 -8.16
N ILE A 401 1.73 -16.44 -6.85
CA ILE A 401 1.32 -15.33 -5.99
C ILE A 401 2.59 -14.62 -5.51
N ILE A 402 2.63 -13.30 -5.70
CA ILE A 402 3.81 -12.44 -5.47
C ILE A 402 3.49 -11.31 -4.48
N ASP A 403 4.53 -10.64 -3.98
CA ASP A 403 4.45 -9.49 -3.06
C ASP A 403 3.98 -9.83 -1.62
N TRP A 404 4.60 -10.86 -1.05
CA TRP A 404 4.37 -11.37 0.32
C TRP A 404 4.82 -10.42 1.47
N GLU A 405 5.03 -9.12 1.24
CA GLU A 405 5.47 -8.17 2.29
C GLU A 405 4.51 -8.07 3.48
N LEU A 406 3.21 -8.35 3.27
CA LEU A 406 2.16 -8.35 4.28
C LEU A 406 1.67 -9.76 4.68
N GLY A 407 2.37 -10.81 4.21
CA GLY A 407 2.05 -12.20 4.54
C GLY A 407 2.31 -12.55 6.00
N GLY A 408 1.94 -13.75 6.44
CA GLY A 408 2.27 -14.24 7.79
C GLY A 408 1.13 -14.99 8.46
N ALA A 409 1.26 -15.19 9.77
CA ALA A 409 0.29 -15.91 10.60
C ALA A 409 -0.76 -14.96 11.20
N TYR A 410 -2.00 -15.02 10.73
CA TYR A 410 -3.09 -14.13 11.16
C TYR A 410 -4.40 -14.91 11.38
N PRO A 411 -5.41 -14.33 12.05
CA PRO A 411 -6.75 -14.91 12.10
C PRO A 411 -7.30 -15.18 10.69
N GLU A 412 -8.02 -16.28 10.51
CA GLU A 412 -8.45 -16.73 9.17
C GLU A 412 -9.40 -15.78 8.41
N TYR A 413 -10.02 -14.81 9.08
CA TYR A 413 -10.79 -13.76 8.41
C TYR A 413 -9.91 -12.70 7.71
N TRP A 414 -8.63 -12.59 8.11
CA TRP A 414 -7.73 -11.50 7.70
C TRP A 414 -7.52 -11.46 6.18
N GLU A 415 -7.38 -12.63 5.54
CA GLU A 415 -7.26 -12.73 4.08
C GLU A 415 -8.49 -12.15 3.36
N PHE A 416 -9.69 -12.48 3.85
CA PHE A 416 -10.94 -12.06 3.23
C PHE A 416 -11.11 -10.54 3.31
N ILE A 417 -10.87 -9.95 4.48
CA ILE A 417 -11.00 -8.50 4.62
C ILE A 417 -9.92 -7.75 3.83
N LYS A 418 -8.66 -8.22 3.84
CA LYS A 418 -7.56 -7.54 3.12
C LYS A 418 -7.70 -7.66 1.60
N SER A 419 -8.28 -8.74 1.09
CA SER A 419 -8.65 -8.88 -0.34
C SER A 419 -9.70 -7.86 -0.82
N LEU A 420 -10.43 -7.24 0.13
CA LEU A 420 -11.48 -6.25 -0.12
C LEU A 420 -11.01 -4.80 0.11
N ASN A 421 -9.84 -4.56 0.72
CA ASN A 421 -9.36 -3.22 1.10
C ASN A 421 -9.20 -2.24 -0.08
N THR A 422 -9.07 -2.72 -1.32
CA THR A 422 -9.00 -1.85 -2.51
C THR A 422 -10.36 -1.59 -3.20
N MET A 423 -11.47 -2.05 -2.62
CA MET A 423 -12.82 -1.78 -3.14
C MET A 423 -13.26 -0.32 -3.01
N TYR A 424 -12.56 0.52 -2.23
CA TYR A 424 -12.94 1.92 -2.04
C TYR A 424 -11.75 2.90 -2.18
N PRO A 425 -11.88 4.00 -2.95
CA PRO A 425 -12.96 4.28 -3.90
C PRO A 425 -12.93 3.27 -5.05
N VAL A 426 -14.12 2.80 -5.45
CA VAL A 426 -14.31 1.69 -6.41
C VAL A 426 -13.42 1.83 -7.64
N ARG A 427 -12.34 1.04 -7.68
CA ARG A 427 -11.73 0.70 -8.96
C ARG A 427 -12.76 -0.11 -9.72
N GLN A 428 -13.15 0.37 -10.90
CA GLN A 428 -14.14 -0.29 -11.75
C GLN A 428 -13.66 -1.70 -12.08
N GLY A 429 -14.26 -2.71 -11.45
CA GLY A 429 -13.81 -4.08 -11.52
C GLY A 429 -14.73 -5.00 -10.71
N ASP A 430 -14.97 -6.17 -11.26
CA ASP A 430 -15.84 -7.21 -10.71
C ASP A 430 -15.09 -8.21 -9.80
N TRP A 431 -13.79 -8.01 -9.55
CA TRP A 431 -12.93 -8.89 -8.73
C TRP A 431 -13.57 -9.36 -7.42
N ALA A 432 -14.26 -8.47 -6.70
CA ALA A 432 -14.94 -8.80 -5.43
C ALA A 432 -16.00 -9.92 -5.56
N PHE A 433 -16.59 -10.10 -6.75
CA PHE A 433 -17.56 -11.17 -7.03
C PHE A 433 -16.89 -12.51 -7.39
N PHE A 434 -15.57 -12.52 -7.63
CA PHE A 434 -14.77 -13.68 -8.00
C PHE A 434 -13.71 -14.04 -6.93
N LEU A 435 -13.88 -13.56 -5.69
CA LEU A 435 -12.98 -13.94 -4.60
C LEU A 435 -13.00 -15.47 -4.34
N PRO A 436 -11.84 -16.12 -4.13
CA PRO A 436 -11.74 -17.53 -3.76
C PRO A 436 -12.21 -17.80 -2.32
N GLN A 437 -13.53 -17.78 -2.15
CA GLN A 437 -14.24 -17.93 -0.87
C GLN A 437 -14.20 -19.35 -0.28
N LYS A 438 -13.97 -20.40 -1.07
CA LYS A 438 -13.84 -21.77 -0.51
C LYS A 438 -12.46 -21.95 0.13
N GLY A 439 -11.43 -21.35 -0.44
CA GLY A 439 -10.07 -21.32 0.10
C GLY A 439 -9.90 -20.33 1.24
N MET A 440 -10.41 -19.10 1.07
CA MET A 440 -10.25 -18.02 2.08
C MET A 440 -11.38 -17.94 3.12
N GLY A 441 -12.46 -18.70 2.98
CA GLY A 441 -13.67 -18.51 3.78
C GLY A 441 -14.41 -17.20 3.44
N THR A 442 -15.44 -16.89 4.20
CA THR A 442 -16.31 -15.73 3.96
C THR A 442 -16.67 -15.07 5.28
N TYR A 443 -16.28 -13.80 5.43
CA TYR A 443 -16.26 -13.10 6.72
C TYR A 443 -16.86 -11.69 6.61
N PHE A 444 -18.14 -11.62 6.22
CA PHE A 444 -18.84 -10.35 5.98
C PHE A 444 -19.05 -9.52 7.26
N ALA A 445 -19.22 -10.17 8.41
CA ALA A 445 -19.38 -9.48 9.69
C ALA A 445 -18.05 -8.82 10.09
N GLU A 446 -16.95 -9.57 10.02
CA GLU A 446 -15.59 -9.11 10.29
C GLU A 446 -15.18 -8.00 9.32
N PHE A 447 -15.55 -8.10 8.04
CA PHE A 447 -15.34 -7.02 7.06
C PHE A 447 -16.09 -5.73 7.43
N ALA A 448 -17.37 -5.83 7.78
CA ALA A 448 -18.16 -4.67 8.19
C ALA A 448 -17.62 -4.03 9.48
N ILE A 449 -17.13 -4.84 10.42
CA ILE A 449 -16.50 -4.39 11.66
C ILE A 449 -15.15 -3.76 11.36
N ASP A 450 -14.25 -4.37 10.57
CA ASP A 450 -12.92 -3.81 10.26
C ASP A 450 -13.03 -2.45 9.55
N HIS A 451 -13.97 -2.29 8.62
CA HIS A 451 -14.24 -1.00 7.97
C HIS A 451 -14.84 0.05 8.93
N PHE A 452 -15.45 -0.36 10.05
CA PHE A 452 -15.81 0.56 11.13
C PHE A 452 -14.59 0.91 12.00
N VAL A 453 -13.76 -0.08 12.36
CA VAL A 453 -12.48 0.16 13.06
C VAL A 453 -11.60 1.11 12.24
N GLU A 454 -11.51 0.94 10.92
CA GLU A 454 -10.76 1.81 10.01
C GLU A 454 -11.08 3.29 10.19
N LYS A 455 -12.36 3.64 10.37
CA LYS A 455 -12.81 5.03 10.58
C LYS A 455 -12.49 5.60 11.97
N ILE A 456 -12.14 4.74 12.92
CA ILE A 456 -11.90 5.09 14.34
C ILE A 456 -10.40 5.27 14.62
N VAL A 457 -9.53 4.54 13.90
CA VAL A 457 -8.11 4.36 14.28
C VAL A 457 -7.07 4.79 13.23
N SER A 458 -7.50 5.30 12.07
CA SER A 458 -6.63 5.66 10.92
C SER A 458 -6.27 7.14 10.85
#